data_AF-A0A918BDD7-F1
#
_entry.id   AF-A0A918BDD7-F1
#
_cell.length_a   1.000
_cell.length_b   1.000
_cell.length_c   1.000
_cell.angle_alpha   90.00
_cell.angle_beta   90.00
_cell.angle_gamma   90.00
#
_symmetry.space_group_name_H-M   'P 1'
#
loop_
_entity.id
_entity.type
_entity.pdbx_description
1 polymer ?
#
loop_
_entity_poly.entity_id
_entity_poly.type
_entity_poly.pdbx_seq_one_letter_code
_entity_poly.pdbx_strand_id
1 'polypeptide(L)'
;MLCPDLVRYESDADLSESLEGLLGSHPRITSGTLTVRVDERLARTRDFRVHGVPAHRAHQRRRTELVAAERARLRLDDHRPRVP
;
A
#
# COMPACT_ATOMS: atom_id res chain seq x y z
N MET A 1 26.38 8.68 11.35
CA MET A 1 25.68 7.64 12.14
C MET A 1 24.59 8.30 12.96
N LEU A 2 23.42 7.66 13.13
CA LEU A 2 22.23 8.28 13.74
C LEU A 2 22.33 8.51 15.27
N CYS A 3 23.16 7.74 15.98
CA CYS A 3 23.44 7.94 17.42
C CYS A 3 24.93 7.57 17.68
N PRO A 4 25.85 8.54 17.81
CA PRO A 4 27.27 8.26 18.00
C PRO A 4 27.63 7.89 19.44
N ASP A 5 26.89 8.38 20.44
CA ASP A 5 27.23 8.23 21.87
C ASP A 5 26.69 6.96 22.51
N LEU A 6 25.93 6.14 21.76
CA LEU A 6 25.38 4.89 22.28
C LEU A 6 26.44 3.77 22.26
N VAL A 7 26.58 3.06 23.38
CA VAL A 7 27.34 1.81 23.45
C VAL A 7 26.70 0.79 22.53
N ARG A 8 27.47 0.29 21.55
CA ARG A 8 27.07 -0.79 20.65
C ARG A 8 27.45 -2.12 21.25
N TYR A 9 26.58 -3.11 21.07
CA TYR A 9 26.83 -4.49 21.45
C TYR A 9 26.47 -5.40 20.26
N GLU A 10 27.13 -6.55 20.18
CA GLU A 10 26.82 -7.56 19.18
C GLU A 10 25.47 -8.22 19.48
N SER A 11 24.74 -8.60 18.43
CA SER A 11 23.46 -9.26 18.55
C SER A 11 23.37 -10.36 17.49
N ASP A 12 23.07 -11.57 17.95
CA ASP A 12 22.82 -12.74 17.09
C ASP A 12 21.33 -12.89 16.74
N ALA A 13 20.56 -11.80 16.81
CA ALA A 13 19.13 -11.85 16.50
C ALA A 13 18.91 -12.15 15.01
N ASP A 14 17.97 -13.05 14.74
CA ASP A 14 17.58 -13.37 13.37
C ASP A 14 16.99 -12.14 12.66
N LEU A 15 17.56 -11.80 11.51
CA LEU A 15 17.09 -10.67 10.67
C LEU A 15 16.05 -11.09 9.64
N SER A 16 15.73 -12.38 9.59
CA SER A 16 14.84 -13.00 8.62
C SER A 16 13.91 -14.00 9.28
N GLU A 17 12.63 -13.97 8.93
CA GLU A 17 11.63 -14.90 9.45
C GLU A 17 10.63 -15.28 8.34
N SER A 18 10.14 -16.51 8.37
CA SER A 18 9.10 -17.00 7.46
C SER A 18 7.75 -16.97 8.15
N LEU A 19 6.83 -16.19 7.60
CA LEU A 19 5.43 -16.14 8.04
C LEU A 19 4.62 -17.13 7.21
N GLU A 20 3.94 -18.06 7.87
CA GLU A 20 3.17 -19.13 7.23
C GLU A 20 1.65 -18.94 7.45
N GLY A 21 0.83 -19.72 6.73
CA GLY A 21 -0.63 -19.72 6.90
C GLY A 21 -1.34 -18.45 6.37
N LEU A 22 -0.69 -17.69 5.49
CA LEU A 22 -1.23 -16.45 4.95
C LEU A 22 -2.30 -16.73 3.88
N LEU A 23 -3.47 -16.11 4.06
CA LEU A 23 -4.61 -16.22 3.13
C LEU A 23 -4.67 -15.08 2.09
N GLY A 24 -3.69 -14.17 2.10
CA GLY A 24 -3.66 -13.00 1.23
C GLY A 24 -3.19 -13.32 -0.19
N SER A 25 -3.73 -12.60 -1.18
CA SER A 25 -3.36 -12.70 -2.59
C SER A 25 -2.18 -11.81 -2.99
N HIS A 26 -1.34 -11.41 -2.04
CA HIS A 26 -0.25 -10.49 -2.32
C HIS A 26 0.81 -11.18 -3.19
N PRO A 27 1.38 -10.53 -4.24
CA PRO A 27 2.37 -11.13 -5.16
C PRO A 27 3.66 -11.67 -4.54
N ARG A 28 3.85 -11.50 -3.22
CA ARG A 28 5.03 -11.96 -2.48
C ARG A 28 4.73 -13.15 -1.58
N ILE A 29 3.45 -13.47 -1.44
CA ILE A 29 3.00 -14.66 -0.73
C ILE A 29 3.06 -15.78 -1.76
N THR A 30 3.90 -16.78 -1.49
CA THR A 30 4.02 -17.98 -2.31
C THR A 30 3.55 -19.15 -1.49
N SER A 31 2.52 -19.86 -1.95
CA SER A 31 1.93 -21.00 -1.24
C SER A 31 1.54 -20.70 0.22
N GLY A 32 1.05 -19.49 0.48
CA GLY A 32 0.66 -19.06 1.84
C GLY A 32 1.83 -18.65 2.75
N THR A 33 3.05 -18.55 2.21
CA THR A 33 4.24 -18.19 2.98
C THR A 33 4.85 -16.88 2.47
N LEU A 34 5.35 -16.07 3.40
CA LEU A 34 6.12 -14.86 3.12
C LEU A 34 7.37 -14.81 3.99
N THR A 35 8.54 -14.86 3.35
CA THR A 35 9.80 -14.52 4.03
C THR A 35 9.93 -13.01 4.18
N VAL A 36 10.17 -12.57 5.41
CA VAL A 36 10.36 -11.17 5.79
C VAL A 36 11.82 -11.00 6.21
N ARG A 37 12.48 -9.99 5.65
CA ARG A 37 13.75 -9.48 6.19
C ARG A 37 13.54 -8.09 6.74
N VAL A 38 14.15 -7.79 7.89
CA VAL A 38 13.95 -6.50 8.58
C VAL A 38 14.41 -5.32 7.71
N ASP A 39 15.60 -5.40 7.14
CA ASP A 39 16.21 -4.38 6.28
C ASP A 39 15.34 -4.05 5.06
N GLU A 40 14.94 -5.10 4.35
CA GLU A 40 14.12 -5.01 3.14
C GLU A 40 12.71 -4.50 3.45
N ARG A 41 12.08 -5.01 4.52
CA ARG A 41 10.71 -4.62 4.89
C ARG A 41 10.62 -3.13 5.23
N LEU A 42 11.59 -2.61 5.98
CA LEU A 42 11.64 -1.19 6.35
C LEU A 42 11.81 -0.31 5.10
N ALA A 43 12.74 -0.67 4.21
CA ALA A 43 12.98 0.06 2.96
C ALA A 43 11.73 0.05 2.06
N ARG A 44 11.15 -1.13 1.80
CA ARG A 44 9.97 -1.27 0.93
C ARG A 44 8.74 -0.55 1.47
N THR A 45 8.51 -0.64 2.78
CA THR A 45 7.34 0.00 3.39
C THR A 45 7.48 1.52 3.36
N ARG A 46 8.70 2.03 3.53
CA ARG A 46 8.99 3.46 3.34
C ARG A 46 8.72 3.89 1.90
N ASP A 47 9.21 3.15 0.92
CA ASP A 47 9.00 3.45 -0.51
C ASP A 47 7.50 3.45 -0.86
N PHE A 48 6.77 2.41 -0.48
CA PHE A 48 5.32 2.32 -0.70
C PHE A 48 4.57 3.49 -0.05
N ARG A 49 4.94 3.87 1.18
CA ARG A 49 4.33 5.00 1.88
C ARG A 49 4.62 6.35 1.21
N VAL A 50 5.83 6.55 0.68
CA VAL A 50 6.26 7.82 0.08
C VAL A 50 5.76 7.96 -1.36
N HIS A 51 5.71 6.87 -2.13
CA HIS A 51 5.39 6.92 -3.56
C HIS A 51 4.04 6.27 -3.86
N GLY A 52 3.85 5.01 -3.44
CA GLY A 52 2.65 4.23 -3.77
C GLY A 52 1.36 4.81 -3.22
N VAL A 53 1.31 5.10 -1.92
CA VAL A 53 0.10 5.62 -1.25
C VAL A 53 -0.34 6.97 -1.83
N PRO A 54 0.54 7.98 -1.98
CA PRO A 54 0.14 9.26 -2.56
C PRO A 54 -0.27 9.15 -4.03
N ALA A 55 0.44 8.35 -4.84
CA ALA A 55 0.11 8.14 -6.24
C ALA A 55 -1.27 7.48 -6.40
N HIS A 56 -1.55 6.45 -5.61
CA HIS A 56 -2.87 5.81 -5.62
C HIS A 56 -3.98 6.80 -5.25
N ARG A 57 -3.79 7.59 -4.17
CA ARG A 57 -4.76 8.63 -3.78
C ARG A 57 -4.98 9.67 -4.89
N ALA A 58 -3.91 10.11 -5.56
CA ALA A 58 -4.01 11.04 -6.68
C ALA A 58 -4.77 10.43 -7.87
N HIS A 59 -4.50 9.18 -8.21
CA HIS A 59 -5.24 8.45 -9.24
C HIS A 59 -6.74 8.37 -8.90
N GLN A 60 -7.08 7.96 -7.67
CA GLN A 60 -8.47 7.83 -7.24
C GLN A 60 -9.22 9.17 -7.33
N ARG A 61 -8.60 10.28 -6.89
CA ARG A 61 -9.18 11.62 -7.02
C ARG A 61 -9.46 11.98 -8.48
N ARG A 62 -8.44 11.89 -9.34
CA ARG A 62 -8.57 12.22 -10.78
C ARG A 62 -9.63 11.38 -11.47
N ARG A 63 -9.70 10.08 -11.14
CA ARG A 63 -10.69 9.17 -11.71
C ARG A 63 -12.10 9.56 -11.28
N THR A 64 -12.30 9.91 -10.01
CA THR A 64 -13.59 10.40 -9.51
C THR A 64 -13.97 11.73 -10.16
N GLU A 65 -13.05 12.68 -10.26
CA GLU A 65 -13.27 13.99 -10.89
C GLU A 65 -13.68 13.84 -12.36
N LEU A 66 -12.97 13.00 -13.12
CA LEU A 66 -13.28 12.73 -14.53
C LEU A 66 -14.68 12.12 -14.67
N VAL A 67 -14.98 11.09 -13.89
CA VAL A 67 -16.29 10.43 -13.93
C VAL A 67 -17.40 11.42 -13.57
N ALA A 68 -17.21 12.25 -12.54
CA ALA A 68 -18.19 13.25 -12.14
C ALA A 68 -18.44 14.29 -13.24
N ALA A 69 -17.38 14.80 -13.88
CA ALA A 69 -17.49 15.76 -14.98
C ALA A 69 -18.26 15.18 -16.17
N GLU A 70 -17.97 13.94 -16.57
CA GLU A 70 -18.68 13.29 -17.67
C GLU A 70 -20.15 13.01 -17.34
N ARG A 71 -20.47 12.61 -16.10
CA ARG A 71 -21.86 12.43 -15.67
C ARG A 71 -22.65 13.75 -15.74
N ALA A 72 -22.03 14.85 -15.33
CA ALA A 72 -22.63 16.18 -15.40
C ALA A 72 -22.85 16.63 -16.86
N ARG A 73 -21.85 16.43 -17.74
CA ARG A 73 -21.94 16.74 -19.17
C ARG A 73 -23.11 15.99 -19.84
N LEU A 74 -23.31 14.73 -19.47
CA LEU A 74 -24.37 13.88 -19.99
C LEU A 74 -25.70 14.03 -19.24
N ARG A 75 -25.77 14.88 -18.20
CA ARG A 75 -26.95 15.09 -17.36
C ARG A 75 -27.58 13.78 -16.87
N LEU A 76 -26.76 12.79 -16.52
CA LEU A 76 -27.26 11.44 -16.20
C LEU A 76 -28.21 11.42 -15.01
N ASP A 77 -28.11 12.40 -14.11
CA ASP A 77 -29.03 12.54 -12.98
C ASP A 77 -30.46 12.87 -13.40
N ASP A 78 -30.65 13.54 -14.55
CA ASP A 78 -31.98 13.83 -15.12
C ASP A 78 -32.64 12.58 -15.71
N HIS A 79 -31.83 11.58 -16.07
CA HIS A 79 -32.29 10.31 -16.63
C HIS A 79 -32.42 9.21 -15.58
N ARG A 80 -32.20 9.53 -14.30
CA ARG A 80 -32.34 8.55 -13.21
C ARG A 80 -33.83 8.34 -12.90
N PRO A 81 -34.36 7.11 -13.01
CA PRO A 81 -35.75 6.85 -12.68
C PRO A 81 -36.02 7.19 -11.22
N ARG A 82 -37.02 8.06 -10.98
CA ARG A 82 -37.53 8.34 -9.64
C ARG A 82 -38.62 7.32 -9.35
N VAL A 83 -38.33 6.39 -8.43
CA VAL A 83 -39.34 5.48 -7.90
C VAL A 83 -40.20 6.29 -6.91
N PRO A 84 -41.55 6.25 -7.00
CA PRO A 84 -42.43 6.87 -6.01
C PRO A 84 -42.26 6.28 -4.62
#